data_AF-A0A935BQD5-F1
#
_entry.id   AF-A0A935BQD5-F1
#
_cell.length_a   1.000
_cell.length_b   1.000
_cell.length_c   1.000
_cell.angle_alpha   90.00
_cell.angle_beta   90.00
_cell.angle_gamma   90.00
#
_symmetry.space_group_name_H-M   'P 1'
#
loop_
_entity.id
_entity.type
_entity.pdbx_description
1 polymer ?
#
loop_
_entity_poly.entity_id
_entity_poly.type
_entity_poly.pdbx_seq_one_letter_code
_entity_poly.pdbx_strand_id
1 'polypeptide(L)'
;MPFVNESGNADVEYLSDGMTETLIRSLSQLANLQVKPRSSVFRYKGKETDSKTVGKELNVPAILNGRVVQPGDQLTLNLELIDVQKDVVLWSEQYNRKQTDLVSLQSEIAKDVSTKLKLRLSGTDEAKVTKTSTVNPEAYQAYLKGRHYWNKRTSEDMQKAVEQFNLAVQKDPNYALAYVGLADCYVLAETYLKIPLKESLPGESIRDQSLKLMIHSERHTRPWG
;
A
#
# COMPACT_ATOMS: atom_id res chain seq x y z
N MET A 1 -2.23 -10.16 -6.05
CA MET A 1 -2.90 -10.86 -4.94
C MET A 1 -2.41 -10.32 -3.63
N PRO A 2 -3.17 -10.48 -2.53
CA PRO A 2 -2.64 -10.24 -1.19
C PRO A 2 -1.36 -11.03 -0.99
N PHE A 3 -0.29 -10.33 -0.64
CA PHE A 3 0.98 -10.98 -0.33
C PHE A 3 0.82 -11.87 0.89
N VAL A 4 1.53 -12.97 0.91
CA VAL A 4 1.49 -13.95 2.00
C VAL A 4 2.61 -13.66 2.98
N ASN A 5 2.29 -13.66 4.27
CA ASN A 5 3.30 -13.69 5.32
C ASN A 5 3.76 -15.14 5.54
N GLU A 6 5.01 -15.42 5.20
CA GLU A 6 5.64 -16.74 5.37
C GLU A 6 6.59 -16.78 6.57
N SER A 7 6.61 -15.72 7.38
CA SER A 7 7.47 -15.65 8.57
C SER A 7 6.97 -16.51 9.73
N GLY A 8 5.72 -16.97 9.68
CA GLY A 8 5.07 -17.65 10.81
C GLY A 8 4.78 -16.75 12.02
N ASN A 9 5.09 -15.45 11.93
CA ASN A 9 4.86 -14.45 12.97
C ASN A 9 3.74 -13.49 12.54
N ALA A 10 2.62 -13.49 13.28
CA ALA A 10 1.49 -12.61 13.03
C ALA A 10 1.84 -11.12 13.14
N ASP A 11 2.88 -10.75 13.89
CA ASP A 11 3.34 -9.37 14.01
C ASP A 11 3.93 -8.82 12.70
N VAL A 12 4.18 -9.68 11.71
CA VAL A 12 4.68 -9.31 10.37
C VAL A 12 3.53 -9.14 9.36
N GLU A 13 2.31 -9.53 9.71
CA GLU A 13 1.16 -9.54 8.78
C GLU A 13 0.91 -8.17 8.14
N TYR A 14 1.10 -7.09 8.92
CA TYR A 14 0.96 -5.71 8.46
C TYR A 14 1.89 -5.37 7.28
N LEU A 15 3.07 -6.00 7.16
CA LEU A 15 3.95 -5.78 6.02
C LEU A 15 3.36 -6.38 4.76
N SER A 16 2.92 -7.64 4.81
CA SER A 16 2.33 -8.31 3.64
C SER A 16 1.07 -7.59 3.14
N ASP A 17 0.18 -7.21 4.06
CA ASP A 17 -1.04 -6.48 3.74
C ASP A 17 -0.74 -5.06 3.27
N GLY A 18 0.14 -4.36 3.99
CA GLY A 18 0.52 -2.99 3.72
C GLY A 18 1.22 -2.83 2.37
N MET A 19 2.18 -3.70 2.05
CA MET A 19 2.89 -3.69 0.77
C MET A 19 1.95 -4.01 -0.40
N THR A 20 1.01 -4.94 -0.22
CA THR A 20 -0.03 -5.20 -1.23
C THR A 20 -0.81 -3.92 -1.51
N GLU A 21 -1.25 -3.23 -0.46
CA GLU A 21 -2.09 -2.05 -0.57
C GLU A 21 -1.35 -0.86 -1.19
N THR A 22 -0.09 -0.65 -0.80
CA THR A 22 0.72 0.44 -1.35
C THR A 22 1.10 0.18 -2.81
N LEU A 23 1.33 -1.07 -3.21
CA LEU A 23 1.52 -1.42 -4.62
C LEU A 23 0.26 -1.25 -5.45
N ILE A 24 -0.91 -1.66 -4.95
CA ILE A 24 -2.19 -1.38 -5.62
C ILE A 24 -2.33 0.13 -5.85
N ARG A 25 -2.07 0.94 -4.82
CA ARG A 25 -2.15 2.39 -4.92
C ARG A 25 -1.18 2.97 -5.94
N SER A 26 0.10 2.60 -5.90
CA SER A 26 1.12 3.11 -6.83
C SER A 26 0.83 2.72 -8.28
N LEU A 27 0.52 1.45 -8.52
CA LEU A 27 0.25 0.94 -9.87
C LEU A 27 -1.07 1.47 -10.44
N SER A 28 -2.06 1.78 -9.60
CA SER A 28 -3.33 2.39 -10.05
C SER A 28 -3.19 3.83 -10.54
N GLN A 29 -2.05 4.50 -10.31
CA GLN A 29 -1.79 5.84 -10.84
C GLN A 29 -1.40 5.84 -12.32
N LEU A 30 -1.13 4.67 -12.89
CA LEU A 30 -0.76 4.51 -14.29
C LEU A 30 -1.99 4.51 -15.18
N ALA A 31 -2.05 5.45 -16.13
CA ALA A 31 -3.20 5.60 -17.03
C ALA A 31 -3.48 4.34 -17.88
N ASN A 32 -2.43 3.58 -18.19
CA ASN A 32 -2.49 2.40 -19.06
C ASN A 32 -2.54 1.07 -18.28
N LEU A 33 -2.77 1.11 -16.95
CA LEU A 33 -2.87 -0.09 -16.13
C LEU A 33 -4.11 -0.05 -15.24
N GLN A 34 -4.94 -1.08 -15.36
CA GLN A 34 -6.07 -1.28 -14.45
C GLN A 34 -5.69 -2.29 -13.37
N VAL A 35 -5.75 -1.86 -12.12
CA VAL A 35 -5.44 -2.72 -10.97
C VAL A 35 -6.73 -2.98 -10.19
N LYS A 36 -6.98 -4.24 -9.82
CA LYS A 36 -8.17 -4.58 -9.02
C LYS A 36 -8.01 -4.01 -7.61
N PRO A 37 -9.08 -3.40 -7.05
CA PRO A 37 -8.99 -2.75 -5.76
C PRO A 37 -8.80 -3.79 -4.64
N ARG A 38 -8.25 -3.32 -3.51
CA ARG A 38 -8.02 -4.12 -2.30
C ARG A 38 -9.25 -4.93 -1.90
N SER A 39 -10.42 -4.31 -1.89
CA SER A 39 -11.70 -4.94 -1.50
C SER A 39 -12.07 -6.14 -2.37
N SER A 40 -11.66 -6.18 -3.64
CA SER A 40 -11.92 -7.31 -4.53
C SER A 40 -10.94 -8.47 -4.33
N VAL A 41 -9.68 -8.19 -3.97
CA VAL A 41 -8.62 -9.21 -3.94
C VAL A 41 -8.37 -9.78 -2.55
N PHE A 42 -8.68 -9.07 -1.48
CA PHE A 42 -8.41 -9.55 -0.12
C PHE A 42 -9.29 -10.72 0.33
N ARG A 43 -10.41 -10.99 -0.38
CA ARG A 43 -11.23 -12.20 -0.15
C ARG A 43 -10.49 -13.53 -0.44
N TYR A 44 -9.37 -13.47 -1.14
CA TYR A 44 -8.50 -14.61 -1.45
C TYR A 44 -7.33 -14.76 -0.47
N LYS A 45 -7.16 -13.84 0.50
CA LYS A 45 -6.10 -13.96 1.51
C LYS A 45 -6.28 -15.26 2.28
N GLY A 46 -5.20 -16.03 2.45
CA GLY A 46 -5.20 -17.30 3.17
C GLY A 46 -5.96 -18.44 2.47
N LYS A 47 -6.37 -18.26 1.21
CA LYS A 47 -7.01 -19.30 0.42
C LYS A 47 -6.06 -19.81 -0.65
N GLU A 48 -5.96 -21.11 -0.79
CA GLU A 48 -5.38 -21.72 -1.97
C GLU A 48 -6.41 -21.65 -3.10
N THR A 49 -6.09 -20.91 -4.16
CA THR A 49 -6.94 -20.80 -5.35
C THR A 49 -6.01 -20.67 -6.56
N ASP A 50 -6.25 -21.47 -7.59
CA ASP A 50 -5.42 -21.45 -8.78
C ASP A 50 -5.56 -20.13 -9.56
N SER A 51 -4.52 -19.80 -10.33
CA SER A 51 -4.40 -18.55 -11.07
C SER A 51 -5.53 -18.36 -12.10
N LYS A 52 -6.00 -19.44 -12.72
CA LYS A 52 -7.07 -19.41 -13.75
C LYS A 52 -8.41 -19.06 -13.13
N THR A 53 -8.75 -19.67 -12.00
CA THR A 53 -9.97 -19.37 -11.24
C THR A 53 -9.98 -17.91 -10.80
N VAL A 54 -8.90 -17.45 -10.14
CA VAL A 54 -8.77 -16.05 -9.71
C VAL A 54 -8.88 -15.09 -10.90
N GLY A 55 -8.17 -15.38 -11.99
CA GLY A 55 -8.16 -14.54 -13.17
C GLY A 55 -9.51 -14.44 -13.85
N LYS A 56 -10.29 -15.52 -13.88
CA LYS A 56 -11.68 -15.54 -14.37
C LYS A 56 -12.60 -14.72 -13.47
N GLU A 57 -12.57 -14.96 -12.16
CA GLU A 57 -13.45 -14.28 -11.20
C GLU A 57 -13.17 -12.77 -11.08
N LEU A 58 -11.91 -12.38 -11.23
CA LEU A 58 -11.51 -10.98 -11.22
C LEU A 58 -11.52 -10.33 -12.60
N ASN A 59 -11.69 -11.11 -13.67
CA ASN A 59 -11.54 -10.67 -15.07
C ASN A 59 -10.21 -9.93 -15.29
N VAL A 60 -9.10 -10.64 -15.07
CA VAL A 60 -7.72 -10.13 -15.26
C VAL A 60 -6.88 -11.09 -16.09
N PRO A 61 -6.01 -10.59 -16.99
CA PRO A 61 -5.12 -11.43 -17.80
C PRO A 61 -3.83 -11.82 -17.08
N ALA A 62 -3.47 -11.11 -16.01
CA ALA A 62 -2.23 -11.33 -15.27
C ALA A 62 -2.44 -11.14 -13.76
N ILE A 63 -1.64 -11.85 -12.98
CA ILE A 63 -1.67 -11.83 -11.51
C ILE A 63 -0.25 -11.59 -10.99
N LEU A 64 -0.09 -10.63 -10.08
CA LEU A 64 1.15 -10.47 -9.29
C LEU A 64 0.96 -11.15 -7.93
N ASN A 65 1.70 -12.20 -7.65
CA ASN A 65 1.80 -12.84 -6.34
C ASN A 65 3.01 -12.32 -5.57
N GLY A 66 2.95 -12.40 -4.25
CA GLY A 66 4.07 -12.03 -3.40
C GLY A 66 4.09 -12.78 -2.08
N ARG A 67 5.30 -13.06 -1.58
CA ARG A 67 5.55 -13.73 -0.31
C ARG A 67 6.57 -12.93 0.47
N VAL A 68 6.31 -12.70 1.75
CA VAL A 68 7.10 -11.87 2.65
C VAL A 68 7.60 -12.72 3.81
N VAL A 69 8.90 -12.70 4.04
CA VAL A 69 9.57 -13.32 5.19
C VAL A 69 10.39 -12.25 5.90
N GLN A 70 10.22 -12.06 7.21
CA GLN A 70 10.95 -11.05 7.99
C GLN A 70 11.60 -11.66 9.25
N PRO A 71 12.82 -12.23 9.15
CA PRO A 71 13.59 -12.60 10.31
C PRO A 71 14.33 -11.37 10.88
N GLY A 72 13.91 -10.90 12.05
CA GLY A 72 14.52 -9.75 12.70
C GLY A 72 14.35 -8.46 11.88
N ASP A 73 15.47 -7.80 11.55
CA ASP A 73 15.50 -6.56 10.77
C ASP A 73 15.61 -6.79 9.24
N GLN A 74 15.74 -8.04 8.81
CA GLN A 74 15.85 -8.41 7.40
C GLN A 74 14.48 -8.78 6.83
N LEU A 75 14.27 -8.39 5.58
CA LEU A 75 13.07 -8.66 4.81
C LEU A 75 13.46 -9.36 3.50
N THR A 76 12.85 -10.51 3.26
CA THR A 76 12.85 -11.17 1.96
C THR A 76 11.47 -11.07 1.35
N LEU A 77 11.38 -10.49 0.16
CA LEU A 77 10.17 -10.45 -0.65
C LEU A 77 10.40 -11.23 -1.94
N ASN A 78 9.60 -12.26 -2.17
CA ASN A 78 9.52 -12.95 -3.45
C ASN A 78 8.30 -12.46 -4.21
N LEU A 79 8.45 -12.08 -5.48
CA LEU A 79 7.36 -11.67 -6.36
C LEU A 79 7.30 -12.55 -7.59
N GLU A 80 6.09 -12.81 -8.07
CA GLU A 80 5.84 -13.55 -9.31
C GLU A 80 4.72 -12.90 -10.11
N LEU A 81 5.00 -12.53 -11.35
CA LEU A 81 4.00 -12.10 -12.32
C LEU A 81 3.60 -13.29 -13.20
N ILE A 82 2.33 -13.65 -13.16
CA ILE A 82 1.78 -14.84 -13.81
C ILE A 82 0.83 -14.41 -14.94
N ASP A 83 0.95 -15.06 -16.10
CA ASP A 83 -0.05 -15.01 -17.17
C ASP A 83 -1.18 -16.00 -16.83
N VAL A 84 -2.39 -15.49 -16.67
CA VAL A 84 -3.56 -16.29 -16.25
C VAL A 84 -3.96 -17.31 -17.32
N GLN A 85 -3.87 -16.96 -18.60
CA GLN A 85 -4.37 -17.83 -19.67
C GLN A 85 -3.45 -19.03 -19.87
N LYS A 86 -2.14 -18.78 -19.82
CA LYS A 86 -1.11 -19.79 -20.03
C LYS A 86 -0.71 -20.51 -18.76
N ASP A 87 -1.00 -19.92 -17.59
CA ASP A 87 -0.58 -20.40 -16.28
C ASP A 87 0.94 -20.57 -16.19
N VAL A 88 1.65 -19.54 -16.64
CA VAL A 88 3.12 -19.49 -16.65
C VAL A 88 3.61 -18.23 -15.93
N VAL A 89 4.75 -18.36 -15.26
CA VAL A 89 5.45 -17.22 -14.66
C VAL A 89 6.13 -16.42 -15.78
N LEU A 90 5.70 -15.17 -15.97
CA LEU A 90 6.30 -14.21 -16.89
C LEU A 90 7.57 -13.57 -16.32
N TRP A 91 7.58 -13.38 -15.00
CA TRP A 91 8.70 -12.78 -14.27
C TRP A 91 8.63 -13.20 -12.81
N SER A 92 9.80 -13.44 -12.21
CA SER A 92 9.97 -13.64 -10.78
C SER A 92 11.18 -12.85 -10.32
N GLU A 93 11.14 -12.34 -9.10
CA GLU A 93 12.24 -11.60 -8.49
C GLU A 93 12.24 -11.79 -6.98
N GLN A 94 13.45 -11.81 -6.40
CA GLN A 94 13.65 -11.86 -4.97
C GLN A 94 14.40 -10.62 -4.49
N TYR A 95 13.77 -9.88 -3.58
CA TYR A 95 14.38 -8.74 -2.92
C TYR A 95 14.79 -9.11 -1.51
N ASN A 96 16.05 -8.88 -1.18
CA ASN A 96 16.57 -8.96 0.18
C ASN A 96 16.94 -7.56 0.62
N ARG A 97 16.28 -7.04 1.66
CA ARG A 97 16.40 -5.65 2.11
C ARG A 97 16.35 -5.58 3.62
N LYS A 98 16.94 -4.53 4.20
CA LYS A 98 16.66 -4.18 5.59
C LYS A 98 15.29 -3.57 5.70
N GLN A 99 14.69 -3.65 6.87
CA GLN A 99 13.42 -2.97 7.16
C GLN A 99 13.50 -1.46 6.94
N THR A 100 14.68 -0.86 7.15
CA THR A 100 14.96 0.56 6.87
C THR A 100 14.86 0.91 5.39
N ASP A 101 14.91 -0.07 4.49
CA ASP A 101 14.88 0.15 3.03
C ASP A 101 13.47 -0.11 2.45
N LEU A 102 12.45 -0.29 3.30
CA LEU A 102 11.08 -0.59 2.88
C LEU A 102 10.49 0.44 1.91
N VAL A 103 10.84 1.71 2.10
CA VAL A 103 10.34 2.83 1.27
C VAL A 103 10.91 2.75 -0.15
N SER A 104 12.23 2.51 -0.28
CA SER A 104 12.88 2.40 -1.58
C SER A 104 12.45 1.11 -2.29
N LEU A 105 12.33 0.01 -1.54
CA LEU A 105 11.86 -1.28 -2.05
C LEU A 105 10.47 -1.16 -2.70
N GLN A 106 9.53 -0.42 -2.09
CA GLN A 106 8.20 -0.23 -2.67
C GLN A 106 8.25 0.40 -4.07
N SER A 107 9.10 1.41 -4.24
CA SER A 107 9.24 2.15 -5.51
C SER A 107 9.94 1.32 -6.57
N GLU A 108 10.96 0.57 -6.16
CA GLU A 108 11.67 -0.39 -7.01
C GLU A 108 10.70 -1.42 -7.58
N ILE A 109 9.92 -2.09 -6.72
CA ILE A 109 8.92 -3.09 -7.16
C ILE A 109 7.91 -2.47 -8.12
N ALA A 110 7.38 -1.29 -7.80
CA ALA A 110 6.35 -0.67 -8.64
C ALA A 110 6.91 -0.36 -10.04
N LYS A 111 8.17 0.09 -10.13
CA LYS A 111 8.89 0.30 -11.39
C LYS A 111 9.15 -1.00 -12.15
N ASP A 112 9.62 -2.04 -11.46
CA ASP A 112 9.92 -3.34 -12.06
C ASP A 112 8.67 -3.98 -12.65
N VAL A 113 7.58 -4.05 -11.86
CA VAL A 113 6.29 -4.59 -12.31
C VAL A 113 5.78 -3.81 -13.54
N SER A 114 5.85 -2.48 -13.51
CA SER A 114 5.42 -1.64 -14.64
C SER A 114 6.24 -1.91 -15.90
N THR A 115 7.55 -2.10 -15.75
CA THR A 115 8.46 -2.43 -16.84
C THR A 115 8.18 -3.81 -17.42
N LYS A 116 7.93 -4.82 -16.57
CA LYS A 116 7.66 -6.20 -17.01
C LYS A 116 6.31 -6.36 -17.70
N LEU A 117 5.32 -5.56 -17.31
CA LEU A 117 4.05 -5.45 -18.03
C LEU A 117 4.18 -4.74 -19.39
N LYS A 118 5.40 -4.37 -19.81
CA LYS A 118 5.72 -3.66 -21.06
C LYS A 118 4.89 -2.40 -21.24
N LEU A 119 4.51 -1.76 -20.14
CA LEU A 119 3.87 -0.46 -20.20
C LEU A 119 4.93 0.51 -20.73
N ARG A 120 4.64 1.17 -21.85
CA ARG A 120 5.41 2.35 -22.25
C ARG A 120 5.14 3.43 -21.22
N LEU A 121 5.95 3.47 -20.17
CA LEU A 121 5.89 4.53 -19.17
C LEU A 121 6.40 5.80 -19.84
N SER A 122 5.55 6.83 -19.87
CA SER A 122 6.04 8.18 -20.09
C SER A 122 6.92 8.62 -18.91
N GLY A 123 7.78 9.63 -19.07
CA GLY A 123 8.57 10.15 -17.94
C GLY A 123 7.69 10.61 -16.77
N THR A 124 6.46 11.10 -17.06
CA THR A 124 5.45 11.42 -16.06
C THR A 124 4.88 10.20 -15.34
N ASP A 125 4.74 9.06 -16.01
CA ASP A 125 4.27 7.82 -15.39
C ASP A 125 5.35 7.22 -14.48
N GLU A 126 6.61 7.25 -14.91
CA GLU A 126 7.73 6.80 -14.08
C GLU A 126 7.82 7.63 -12.78
N ALA A 127 7.68 8.95 -12.89
CA ALA A 127 7.66 9.83 -11.73
C ALA A 127 6.48 9.51 -10.78
N LYS A 128 5.29 9.20 -11.31
CA LYS A 128 4.11 8.86 -10.49
C LYS A 128 4.28 7.53 -9.73
N VAL A 129 4.83 6.52 -10.39
CA VAL A 129 4.99 5.17 -9.83
C VAL A 129 6.10 5.11 -8.77
N THR A 130 7.19 5.85 -9.00
CA THR A 130 8.35 5.90 -8.10
C THR A 130 8.24 6.97 -7.01
N LYS A 131 7.19 7.81 -7.05
CA LYS A 131 6.96 8.82 -6.02
C LYS A 131 6.62 8.15 -4.69
N THR A 132 7.60 8.17 -3.80
CA THR A 132 7.38 7.84 -2.39
C THR A 132 6.64 8.98 -1.70
N SER A 133 5.71 8.65 -0.82
CA SER A 133 4.95 9.64 -0.05
C SER A 133 5.66 10.06 1.24
N THR A 134 6.75 9.38 1.59
CA THR A 134 7.68 9.69 2.68
C THR A 134 9.05 9.13 2.32
N VAL A 135 10.12 9.67 2.89
CA VAL A 135 11.48 9.09 2.86
C VAL A 135 11.90 8.52 4.22
N ASN A 136 11.04 8.65 5.25
CA ASN A 136 11.30 8.16 6.59
C ASN A 136 10.77 6.72 6.74
N PRO A 137 11.65 5.71 6.93
CA PRO A 137 11.23 4.31 7.03
C PRO A 137 10.34 4.03 8.24
N GLU A 138 10.56 4.70 9.37
CA GLU A 138 9.74 4.56 10.58
C GLU A 138 8.33 5.13 10.35
N ALA A 139 8.23 6.27 9.65
CA ALA A 139 6.95 6.84 9.28
C ALA A 139 6.17 5.90 8.34
N TYR A 140 6.85 5.32 7.36
CA TYR A 140 6.26 4.33 6.45
C TYR A 140 5.79 3.09 7.18
N GLN A 141 6.61 2.52 8.07
CA GLN A 141 6.25 1.35 8.87
C GLN A 141 5.03 1.63 9.74
N ALA A 142 4.99 2.77 10.44
CA ALA A 142 3.85 3.20 11.23
C ALA A 142 2.59 3.35 10.36
N TYR A 143 2.71 3.94 9.16
CA TYR A 143 1.60 4.01 8.21
C TYR A 143 1.09 2.62 7.79
N LEU A 144 1.96 1.66 7.48
CA LEU A 144 1.55 0.30 7.13
C LEU A 144 0.79 -0.38 8.28
N LYS A 145 1.27 -0.23 9.53
CA LYS A 145 0.58 -0.71 10.73
C LYS A 145 -0.78 -0.05 10.89
N GLY A 146 -0.86 1.27 10.71
CA GLY A 146 -2.12 2.01 10.77
C GLY A 146 -3.15 1.48 9.77
N ARG A 147 -2.75 1.26 8.51
CA ARG A 147 -3.63 0.67 7.49
C ARG A 147 -4.04 -0.75 7.83
N HIS A 148 -3.12 -1.58 8.35
CA HIS A 148 -3.44 -2.93 8.77
C HIS A 148 -4.54 -2.95 9.85
N TYR A 149 -4.39 -2.14 10.90
CA TYR A 149 -5.39 -2.06 11.97
C TYR A 149 -6.72 -1.44 11.49
N TRP A 150 -6.67 -0.36 10.70
CA TRP A 150 -7.87 0.28 10.16
C TRP A 150 -8.75 -0.68 9.35
N ASN A 151 -8.12 -1.60 8.62
CA ASN A 151 -8.79 -2.61 7.81
C ASN A 151 -9.48 -3.72 8.61
N LYS A 152 -9.15 -3.93 9.89
CA LYS A 152 -9.78 -4.97 10.74
C LYS A 152 -11.19 -4.60 11.20
N ARG A 153 -11.54 -3.32 11.18
CA ARG A 153 -12.89 -2.82 11.48
C ARG A 153 -13.42 -3.24 12.85
N THR A 154 -12.57 -3.17 13.88
CA THR A 154 -12.97 -3.33 15.28
C THR A 154 -12.71 -2.02 16.04
N SER A 155 -13.37 -1.80 17.17
CA SER A 155 -13.15 -0.63 18.02
C SER A 155 -11.70 -0.52 18.51
N GLU A 156 -11.14 -1.64 18.98
CA GLU A 156 -9.76 -1.70 19.49
C GLU A 156 -8.75 -1.43 18.37
N ASP A 157 -8.91 -2.07 17.22
CA ASP A 157 -7.98 -1.85 16.10
C ASP A 157 -8.12 -0.44 15.52
N MET A 158 -9.31 0.19 15.59
CA MET A 158 -9.46 1.58 15.16
C MET A 158 -8.63 2.54 16.03
N GLN A 159 -8.55 2.31 17.34
CA GLN A 159 -7.69 3.09 18.25
C GLN A 159 -6.21 2.90 17.89
N LYS A 160 -5.77 1.64 17.71
CA LYS A 160 -4.41 1.33 17.26
C LYS A 160 -4.08 1.97 15.92
N ALA A 161 -5.04 2.01 14.99
CA ALA A 161 -4.85 2.67 13.70
C ALA A 161 -4.56 4.18 13.88
N VAL A 162 -5.36 4.87 14.70
CA VAL A 162 -5.15 6.29 15.02
C VAL A 162 -3.78 6.53 15.64
N GLU A 163 -3.38 5.71 16.61
CA GLU A 163 -2.05 5.79 17.25
C GLU A 163 -0.92 5.65 16.23
N GLN A 164 -1.01 4.66 15.33
CA GLN A 164 0.02 4.41 14.32
C GLN A 164 0.07 5.52 13.26
N PHE A 165 -1.07 6.08 12.83
CA PHE A 165 -1.05 7.21 11.92
C PHE A 165 -0.52 8.49 12.58
N ASN A 166 -0.83 8.74 13.85
CA ASN A 166 -0.23 9.84 14.59
C ASN A 166 1.29 9.68 14.73
N LEU A 167 1.77 8.46 14.99
CA LEU A 167 3.20 8.17 15.00
C LEU A 167 3.83 8.43 13.63
N ALA A 168 3.17 8.05 12.53
CA ALA A 168 3.65 8.34 11.18
C ALA A 168 3.77 9.85 10.91
N VAL A 169 2.76 10.64 11.33
CA VAL A 169 2.80 12.11 11.26
C VAL A 169 3.91 12.70 12.13
N GLN A 170 4.13 12.16 13.33
CA GLN A 170 5.21 12.62 14.21
C GLN A 170 6.60 12.38 13.60
N LYS A 171 6.78 11.23 12.93
CA LYS A 171 8.04 10.85 12.29
C LYS A 171 8.28 11.59 10.96
N ASP A 172 7.22 11.89 10.22
CA ASP A 172 7.27 12.72 9.03
C ASP A 172 6.02 13.62 8.94
N PRO A 173 6.11 14.88 9.41
CA PRO A 173 5.00 15.82 9.38
C PRO A 173 4.51 16.18 7.98
N ASN A 174 5.27 15.87 6.92
CA ASN A 174 4.89 16.10 5.53
C ASN A 174 4.27 14.84 4.88
N TYR A 175 4.12 13.75 5.62
CA TYR A 175 3.60 12.50 5.10
C TYR A 175 2.08 12.57 4.90
N ALA A 176 1.65 13.09 3.75
CA ALA A 176 0.25 13.32 3.41
C ALA A 176 -0.67 12.09 3.63
N LEU A 177 -0.20 10.86 3.31
CA LEU A 177 -1.01 9.66 3.47
C LEU A 177 -1.29 9.30 4.93
N ALA A 178 -0.41 9.68 5.88
CA ALA A 178 -0.67 9.48 7.29
C ALA A 178 -1.86 10.34 7.77
N TYR A 179 -1.97 11.59 7.30
CA TYR A 179 -3.13 12.43 7.55
C TYR A 179 -4.40 11.88 6.89
N VAL A 180 -4.31 11.33 5.68
CA VAL A 180 -5.45 10.63 5.05
C VAL A 180 -5.90 9.45 5.91
N GLY A 181 -4.96 8.65 6.43
CA GLY A 181 -5.26 7.55 7.33
C GLY A 181 -6.00 8.01 8.60
N LEU A 182 -5.57 9.12 9.20
CA LEU A 182 -6.29 9.72 10.33
C LEU A 182 -7.71 10.14 9.94
N ALA A 183 -7.87 10.83 8.80
CA ALA A 183 -9.20 11.23 8.31
C ALA A 183 -10.10 10.00 8.09
N ASP A 184 -9.57 8.93 7.48
CA ASP A 184 -10.26 7.66 7.28
C ASP A 184 -10.70 7.00 8.60
N CYS A 185 -9.93 7.15 9.69
CA CYS A 185 -10.33 6.72 11.02
C CYS A 185 -11.48 7.56 11.58
N TYR A 186 -11.39 8.89 11.47
CA TYR A 186 -12.39 9.80 12.02
C TYR A 186 -13.74 9.73 11.31
N VAL A 187 -13.75 9.49 9.99
CA VAL A 187 -14.99 9.22 9.24
C VAL A 187 -15.77 8.03 9.83
N LEU A 188 -15.07 7.08 10.46
CA LEU A 188 -15.66 5.88 11.06
C LEU A 188 -15.66 5.93 12.60
N ALA A 189 -15.34 7.08 13.20
CA ALA A 189 -15.20 7.21 14.64
C ALA A 189 -16.52 7.00 15.38
N GLU A 190 -17.65 7.42 14.81
CA GLU A 190 -18.96 7.20 15.43
C GLU A 190 -19.27 5.70 15.55
N THR A 191 -19.03 4.95 14.46
CA THR A 191 -19.28 3.51 14.39
C THR A 191 -18.37 2.71 15.31
N TYR A 192 -17.08 3.02 15.36
CA TYR A 192 -16.09 2.16 16.03
C TYR A 192 -15.48 2.75 17.29
N LEU A 193 -15.37 4.07 17.41
CA LEU A 193 -14.79 4.73 18.57
C LEU A 193 -15.86 5.29 19.53
N LYS A 194 -17.13 5.26 19.13
CA LYS A 194 -18.26 5.87 19.87
C LYS A 194 -18.04 7.36 20.16
N ILE A 195 -17.26 8.02 19.31
CA ILE A 195 -17.04 9.46 19.36
C ILE A 195 -18.03 10.08 18.36
N PRO A 196 -18.94 10.97 18.78
CA PRO A 196 -19.85 11.64 17.87
C PRO A 196 -19.10 12.35 16.76
N LEU A 197 -19.58 12.28 15.51
CA LEU A 197 -18.90 12.88 14.36
C LEU A 197 -18.51 14.34 14.61
N LYS A 198 -19.41 15.12 15.24
CA LYS A 198 -19.23 16.53 15.60
C LYS A 198 -18.08 16.79 16.59
N GLU A 199 -17.76 15.83 17.45
CA GLU A 199 -16.64 15.90 18.41
C GLU A 199 -15.34 15.32 17.83
N SER A 200 -15.44 14.48 16.80
CA SER A 200 -14.32 13.95 16.02
C SER A 200 -13.79 14.92 14.94
N LEU A 201 -14.39 16.12 14.83
CA LEU A 201 -14.03 17.18 13.89
C LEU A 201 -12.67 17.90 14.05
N PRO A 202 -11.66 17.47 14.86
CA PRO A 202 -10.26 17.71 14.46
C PRO A 202 -9.94 17.24 13.03
N GLY A 203 -10.75 16.33 12.46
CA GLY A 203 -10.66 15.85 11.08
C GLY A 203 -10.69 16.92 9.97
N GLU A 204 -11.31 18.09 10.17
CA GLU A 204 -11.26 19.18 9.16
C GLU A 204 -9.84 19.74 9.01
N SER A 205 -9.14 19.98 10.12
CA SER A 205 -7.74 20.42 10.09
C SER A 205 -6.82 19.35 9.48
N ILE A 206 -7.08 18.07 9.74
CA ILE A 206 -6.31 16.95 9.19
C ILE A 206 -6.56 16.82 7.69
N ARG A 207 -7.82 16.94 7.26
CA ARG A 207 -8.21 16.94 5.85
C ARG A 207 -7.57 18.10 5.10
N ASP A 208 -7.64 19.31 5.63
CA ASP A 208 -7.04 20.51 5.01
C ASP A 208 -5.53 20.39 4.91
N GLN A 209 -4.86 19.87 5.95
CA GLN A 209 -3.43 19.61 5.93
C GLN A 209 -3.07 18.53 4.89
N SER A 210 -3.86 17.45 4.78
CA SER A 210 -3.66 16.41 3.76
C SER A 210 -3.77 16.99 2.34
N LEU A 211 -4.79 17.80 2.07
CA LEU A 211 -5.03 18.43 0.78
C LEU A 211 -3.91 19.41 0.44
N LYS A 212 -3.49 20.23 1.41
CA LYS A 212 -2.37 21.16 1.27
C LYS A 212 -1.09 20.43 0.88
N LEU A 213 -0.75 19.33 1.54
CA LEU A 213 0.45 18.54 1.27
C LEU A 213 0.36 17.82 -0.09
N MET A 214 -0.80 17.28 -0.45
CA MET A 214 -1.01 16.67 -1.77
C MET A 214 -0.82 17.68 -2.90
N ILE A 215 -1.43 18.86 -2.82
CA ILE A 215 -1.31 19.93 -3.81
C ILE A 215 0.14 20.44 -3.93
N HIS A 216 0.88 20.55 -2.83
CA HIS A 216 2.31 20.93 -2.89
C HIS A 216 3.17 19.84 -3.55
N SER A 217 2.84 18.57 -3.31
CA SER A 217 3.52 17.45 -3.95
C SER A 217 3.27 17.36 -5.46
N GLU A 218 2.19 17.94 -5.97
CA GLU A 218 1.85 18.01 -7.40
C GLU A 218 2.46 19.24 -8.10
N ARG A 219 2.81 20.30 -7.35
CA ARG A 219 3.42 21.51 -7.95
C ARG A 219 4.88 21.33 -8.38
N HIS A 220 5.56 20.27 -7.94
CA HIS A 220 6.94 19.96 -8.36
C HIS A 220 7.04 19.22 -9.70
N THR A 221 5.94 19.00 -10.44
CA THR A 221 5.95 18.36 -11.78
C THR A 221 5.59 19.29 -12.94
N ARG A 222 5.64 20.62 -12.76
CA ARG A 222 5.57 21.55 -13.90
C ARG A 222 6.99 21.86 -14.42
N PRO A 223 7.37 21.46 -15.64
CA PRO A 223 8.50 22.09 -16.30
C PRO A 223 8.08 23.51 -16.70
N TRP A 224 8.95 24.48 -16.40
CA TRP A 224 8.87 25.81 -16.98
C TRP A 224 9.07 25.72 -18.49
N GLY A 225 8.32 26.56 -19.23
CA GLY A 225 8.73 27.22 -20.47
C GLY A 225 9.06 26.34 -21.66
#